data_AF-A0A0J5GWL2-F1
#
_entry.id   AF-A0A0J5GWL2-F1
#
_cell.length_a   1.000
_cell.length_b   1.000
_cell.length_c   1.000
_cell.angle_alpha   90.00
_cell.angle_beta   90.00
_cell.angle_gamma   90.00
#
_symmetry.space_group_name_H-M   'P 1'
#
loop_
_entity.id
_entity.type
_entity.pdbx_description
1 polymer ?
#
loop_
_entity_poly.entity_id
_entity_poly.type
_entity_poly.pdbx_seq_one_letter_code
_entity_poly.pdbx_strand_id
1 'polypeptide(L)'
;MNKFLLVNGIILSGVMGGALVSKFGAKKKAEATSVQACKIKGNRNSKGELIYHIPEGRFYNVTKAVEWFDSEQAAIEAGYRKSER
;
A
#
# COMPACT_ATOMS: atom_id res chain seq x y z
N MET A 1 -18.50 -23.31 -25.35
CA MET A 1 -17.59 -22.82 -24.29
C MET A 1 -18.10 -21.45 -23.85
N ASN A 2 -18.57 -21.40 -22.60
CA ASN A 2 -19.03 -20.28 -21.75
C ASN A 2 -19.64 -19.07 -22.48
N LYS A 3 -20.94 -19.00 -22.82
CA LYS A 3 -22.20 -19.13 -22.03
C LYS A 3 -22.36 -18.06 -20.94
N PHE A 4 -22.63 -16.83 -21.38
CA PHE A 4 -23.17 -15.74 -20.54
C PHE A 4 -24.66 -15.61 -20.84
N LEU A 5 -25.51 -16.26 -20.03
CA LEU A 5 -26.95 -15.98 -19.95
C LEU A 5 -27.52 -16.68 -18.69
N LEU A 6 -28.31 -15.90 -17.93
CA LEU A 6 -29.35 -16.32 -16.96
C LEU A 6 -28.82 -16.89 -15.61
N VAL A 7 -29.36 -16.61 -14.42
CA VAL A 7 -30.59 -15.88 -13.98
C VAL A 7 -30.62 -15.82 -12.43
N ASN A 8 -31.67 -15.18 -11.86
CA ASN A 8 -32.10 -15.14 -10.43
C ASN A 8 -31.47 -14.01 -9.58
N GLY A 9 -32.16 -12.99 -9.08
CA GLY A 9 -33.53 -12.97 -8.54
C GLY A 9 -33.51 -13.48 -7.08
N ILE A 10 -34.05 -12.70 -6.13
CA ILE A 10 -34.15 -12.91 -4.65
C ILE A 10 -32.86 -12.40 -3.93
N ILE A 11 -32.81 -11.62 -2.83
CA ILE A 11 -33.67 -11.29 -1.66
C ILE A 11 -33.22 -9.87 -1.19
N LEU A 12 -33.96 -8.98 -0.49
CA LEU A 12 -34.40 -9.12 0.89
C LEU A 12 -35.21 -7.89 1.34
N SER A 13 -36.47 -8.13 1.65
CA SER A 13 -37.33 -7.32 2.51
C SER A 13 -36.77 -7.28 3.95
N GLY A 14 -36.73 -6.08 4.54
CA GLY A 14 -36.95 -5.78 5.96
C GLY A 14 -36.29 -6.63 7.05
N VAL A 15 -35.39 -6.00 7.82
CA VAL A 15 -35.18 -6.25 9.27
C VAL A 15 -34.51 -4.99 9.83
N MET A 16 -35.24 -4.15 10.57
CA MET A 16 -35.35 -4.10 12.03
C MET A 16 -34.01 -4.08 12.77
N GLY A 17 -33.85 -3.09 13.65
CA GLY A 17 -32.63 -2.73 14.34
C GLY A 17 -31.99 -3.85 15.18
N GLY A 18 -30.70 -3.65 15.45
CA GLY A 18 -29.90 -4.53 16.29
C GLY A 18 -28.52 -3.95 16.55
N ALA A 19 -28.39 -3.35 17.72
CA ALA A 19 -27.22 -3.25 18.59
C ALA A 19 -25.79 -3.38 18.01
N LEU A 20 -25.00 -2.35 18.33
CA LEU A 20 -23.71 -2.44 19.02
C LEU A 20 -22.60 -3.30 18.37
N VAL A 21 -21.57 -2.65 17.80
CA VAL A 21 -20.20 -3.15 17.95
C VAL A 21 -19.18 -2.03 18.13
N SER A 22 -18.71 -1.97 19.38
CA SER A 22 -17.39 -1.64 19.89
C SER A 22 -16.32 -1.04 18.96
N LYS A 23 -15.81 0.11 19.41
CA LYS A 23 -14.38 0.49 19.48
C LYS A 23 -13.46 -0.19 18.46
N PHE A 24 -13.28 0.47 17.31
CA PHE A 24 -11.97 0.49 16.68
C PHE A 24 -11.28 1.77 17.11
N GLY A 25 -10.34 1.61 18.05
CA GLY A 25 -9.40 2.65 18.40
C GLY A 25 -8.65 3.07 17.15
N ALA A 26 -9.07 4.19 16.58
CA ALA A 26 -8.27 4.95 15.65
C ALA A 26 -7.03 5.40 16.42
N LYS A 27 -5.98 4.56 16.42
CA LYS A 27 -4.62 5.05 16.57
C LYS A 27 -4.38 5.96 15.38
N LYS A 28 -4.80 7.22 15.49
CA LYS A 28 -4.26 8.32 14.71
C LYS A 28 -2.76 8.32 14.99
N LYS A 29 -1.99 7.66 14.12
CA LYS A 29 -0.55 7.90 14.03
C LYS A 29 -0.40 9.39 13.89
N ALA A 30 0.28 9.99 14.86
CA ALA A 30 0.50 11.40 14.97
C ALA A 30 0.90 11.96 13.61
N GLU A 31 0.06 12.87 13.14
CA GLU A 31 0.29 13.76 12.02
C GLU A 31 1.42 14.71 12.44
N ALA A 32 2.64 14.19 12.37
CA ALA A 32 3.84 15.01 12.46
C ALA A 32 4.07 15.56 11.06
N THR A 33 3.55 16.76 10.84
CA THR A 33 3.95 17.71 9.79
C THR A 33 5.41 18.11 10.03
N SER A 34 6.30 17.14 10.00
CA SER A 34 7.66 17.35 9.54
C SER A 34 7.54 17.34 8.03
N VAL A 35 8.29 18.21 7.36
CA VAL A 35 8.57 18.06 5.94
C VAL A 35 9.23 16.67 5.82
N GLN A 36 8.44 15.62 5.64
CA GLN A 36 8.90 14.25 5.50
C GLN A 36 9.58 14.28 4.14
N ALA A 37 10.86 14.64 4.12
CA ALA A 37 11.69 14.43 2.96
C ALA A 37 11.53 12.94 2.64
N CYS A 38 10.88 12.62 1.53
CA CYS A 38 10.62 11.26 1.10
C CYS A 38 11.89 10.42 1.34
N LYS A 39 11.87 9.49 2.29
CA LYS A 39 13.09 8.77 2.71
C LYS A 39 13.24 7.45 1.99
N ILE A 40 12.23 7.04 1.22
CA ILE A 40 12.26 5.77 0.50
C ILE A 40 12.73 6.05 -0.91
N LYS A 41 13.83 5.42 -1.32
CA LYS A 41 14.39 5.54 -2.66
C LYS A 41 13.93 4.37 -3.53
N GLY A 42 13.08 4.63 -4.51
CA GLY A 42 12.72 3.69 -5.57
C GLY A 42 13.75 3.69 -6.69
N ASN A 43 14.24 2.53 -7.09
CA ASN A 43 15.15 2.36 -8.21
C ASN A 43 14.62 1.31 -9.20
N ARG A 44 14.97 1.47 -10.47
CA ARG A 44 14.71 0.48 -11.52
C ARG A 44 16.04 -0.09 -11.99
N ASN A 45 16.26 -1.38 -11.82
CA ASN A 45 17.50 -2.01 -12.29
C ASN A 45 17.48 -2.22 -13.82
N SER A 46 18.63 -2.64 -14.38
CA SER A 46 18.76 -2.93 -15.81
C SER A 46 17.90 -4.12 -16.29
N LYS A 47 17.44 -4.97 -15.37
CA LYS A 47 16.51 -6.07 -15.66
C LYS A 47 15.03 -5.62 -15.63
N GLY A 48 14.76 -4.35 -15.34
CA GLY A 48 13.43 -3.79 -15.25
C GLY A 48 12.71 -4.02 -13.92
N GLU A 49 13.41 -4.53 -12.90
CA GLU A 49 12.83 -4.73 -11.57
C GLU A 49 12.79 -3.42 -10.78
N LEU A 50 11.65 -3.17 -10.15
CA LEU A 50 11.41 -2.01 -9.28
C LEU A 50 11.75 -2.37 -7.85
N ILE A 51 12.77 -1.75 -7.27
CA ILE A 51 13.27 -2.05 -5.93
C ILE A 51 13.32 -0.77 -5.11
N TYR A 52 12.70 -0.78 -3.92
CA TYR A 52 12.77 0.34 -3.00
C TYR A 52 13.80 0.09 -1.89
N HIS A 53 14.45 1.17 -1.46
CA HIS A 53 15.45 1.18 -0.41
C HIS A 53 15.01 2.14 0.71
N ILE A 54 15.02 1.62 1.93
CA ILE A 54 14.76 2.38 3.16
C ILE A 54 16.07 2.98 3.70
N PRO A 55 16.03 4.08 4.47
CA PRO A 55 17.23 4.73 5.00
C PRO A 55 18.08 3.84 5.91
N GLU A 56 17.47 2.82 6.52
CA GLU A 56 18.16 1.83 7.36
C GLU A 56 18.88 0.73 6.54
N GLY A 57 18.64 0.64 5.23
CA GLY A 57 19.17 -0.41 4.37
C GLY A 57 20.63 -0.15 3.95
N ARG A 58 21.41 -1.22 3.77
CA ARG A 58 22.84 -1.11 3.43
C ARG A 58 23.10 -0.39 2.12
N PHE A 59 22.20 -0.53 1.15
CA PHE A 59 22.35 0.05 -0.17
C PHE A 59 21.73 1.44 -0.33
N TYR A 60 21.16 2.01 0.73
CA TYR A 60 20.46 3.29 0.66
C TYR A 60 21.32 4.43 0.10
N ASN A 61 22.58 4.50 0.50
CA ASN A 61 23.49 5.59 0.11
C ASN A 61 24.04 5.44 -1.30
N VAL A 62 24.14 4.21 -1.82
CA VAL A 62 24.69 3.94 -3.16
C VAL A 62 23.61 3.94 -4.23
N THR A 63 22.36 3.67 -3.87
CA THR A 63 21.25 3.65 -4.82
C THR A 63 20.88 5.07 -5.24
N LYS A 64 20.87 5.30 -6.55
CA LYS A 64 20.24 6.47 -7.17
C LYS A 64 18.74 6.21 -7.29
N ALA A 65 17.95 7.07 -6.66
CA ALA A 65 16.50 7.00 -6.75
C ALA A 65 16.03 7.52 -8.11
N VAL A 66 15.21 6.73 -8.80
CA VAL A 66 14.39 7.18 -9.93
C VAL A 66 13.12 7.84 -9.42
N GLU A 67 12.60 7.35 -8.29
CA GLU A 67 11.37 7.81 -7.67
C GLU A 67 11.53 7.83 -6.14
N TRP A 68 10.83 8.72 -5.47
CA TRP A 68 10.91 8.89 -4.03
C TRP A 68 9.54 8.68 -3.41
N PHE A 69 9.49 7.94 -2.30
CA PHE A 69 8.24 7.66 -1.58
C PHE A 69 8.31 8.13 -0.13
N ASP A 70 7.15 8.54 0.39
CA ASP A 70 6.97 8.92 1.79
C ASP A 70 6.88 7.70 2.72
N SER A 71 6.46 6.55 2.20
CA SER A 71 6.29 5.31 2.96
C SER A 71 6.58 4.06 2.15
N GLU A 72 6.90 2.95 2.83
CA GLU A 72 7.06 1.63 2.18
C GLU A 72 5.77 1.19 1.50
N GLN A 73 4.60 1.50 2.08
CA GLN A 73 3.30 1.19 1.49
C GLN A 73 3.14 1.81 0.10
N ALA A 74 3.43 3.11 -0.03
CA ALA A 74 3.34 3.82 -1.31
C ALA A 74 4.27 3.21 -2.37
N ALA A 75 5.48 2.79 -1.97
CA ALA A 75 6.40 2.11 -2.88
C ALA A 75 5.84 0.75 -3.33
N ILE A 76 5.24 -0.03 -2.42
CA ILE A 76 4.62 -1.34 -2.73
C ILE A 76 3.40 -1.15 -3.66
N GLU A 77 2.56 -0.14 -3.40
CA GLU A 77 1.42 0.21 -4.24
C GLU A 77 1.86 0.64 -5.65
N ALA A 78 2.99 1.33 -5.77
CA ALA A 78 3.63 1.65 -7.04
C ALA A 78 4.31 0.43 -7.73
N GLY A 79 4.29 -0.74 -7.10
CA GLY A 79 4.83 -1.99 -7.66
C GLY A 79 6.30 -2.24 -7.35
N TYR A 80 6.91 -1.50 -6.41
CA TYR A 80 8.29 -1.73 -5.96
C TYR A 80 8.33 -2.84 -4.91
N ARG A 81 9.32 -3.72 -5.03
CA ARG A 81 9.65 -4.71 -3.99
C ARG A 81 10.73 -4.19 -3.04
N LYS A 82 10.77 -4.72 -1.81
CA LYS A 82 11.79 -4.36 -0.82
C LYS A 82 13.18 -4.85 -1.24
N SER A 83 14.21 -4.05 -0.97
CA SER A 83 15.61 -4.51 -1.01
C SER A 83 15.83 -5.65 -0.02
N GLU A 84 16.45 -6.74 -0.46
CA GLU A 84 16.76 -7.91 0.40
C GLU A 84 17.89 -7.64 1.43
N ARG A 85 18.53 -6.46 1.38
CA ARG A 85 19.70 -6.10 2.19
C ARG A 85 19.70 -4.64 2.61
#